data_AF-A0A7K2JT38-F1
#
_entry.id   AF-A0A7K2JT38-F1
#
_cell.length_a   1.000
_cell.length_b   1.000
_cell.length_c   1.000
_cell.angle_alpha   90.00
_cell.angle_beta   90.00
_cell.angle_gamma   90.00
#
_symmetry.space_group_name_H-M   'P 1'
#
loop_
_entity.id
_entity.type
_entity.pdbx_description
1 polymer ?
#
loop_
_entity_poly.entity_id
_entity_poly.type
_entity_poly.pdbx_seq_one_letter_code
_entity_poly.pdbx_strand_id
1 'polypeptide(L)'
;IARRFDAPVTVLRFAPDVTDLLQQYAERGRTDLTAADVRAYAALMARDAGPDQLRAKGATSVHDVPGRRRSTTPAEAAAHFSFA
;
A
#
# COMPACT_ATOMS: atom_id res chain seq x y z
N ILE A 1 10.64 -2.32 15.94
CA ILE A 1 12.07 -1.93 15.82
C ILE A 1 12.20 -0.40 15.83
N ALA A 2 11.60 0.35 14.91
CA ALA A 2 11.67 1.83 14.88
C ALA A 2 11.40 2.51 16.24
N ARG A 3 10.32 2.14 16.93
CA ARG A 3 10.00 2.64 18.28
C ARG A 3 11.13 2.46 19.31
N ARG A 4 11.93 1.39 19.21
CA ARG A 4 13.04 1.13 20.14
C ARG A 4 14.16 2.16 19.99
N PHE A 5 14.28 2.76 18.82
CA PHE A 5 15.33 3.72 18.47
C PHE A 5 14.78 5.14 18.30
N ASP A 6 13.52 5.38 18.71
CA ASP A 6 12.83 6.66 18.52
C ASP A 6 12.86 7.17 17.06
N ALA A 7 12.92 6.23 16.11
CA ALA A 7 13.02 6.56 14.69
C ALA A 7 11.61 6.81 14.11
N PRO A 8 11.41 7.88 13.32
CA PRO A 8 10.14 8.14 12.66
C PRO A 8 9.81 7.03 11.66
N VAL A 9 8.52 6.71 11.54
CA VAL A 9 8.03 5.68 10.62
C VAL A 9 7.27 6.33 9.49
N THR A 10 7.79 6.19 8.27
CA THR A 10 7.08 6.56 7.04
C THR A 10 6.42 5.34 6.42
N VAL A 11 5.13 5.44 6.10
CA VAL A 11 4.39 4.40 5.39
C VAL A 11 4.09 4.83 3.95
N LEU A 12 4.49 4.01 2.99
CA LEU A 12 4.09 4.12 1.59
C LEU A 12 2.92 3.17 1.33
N ARG A 13 1.73 3.74 1.09
CA ARG A 13 0.50 2.97 0.97
C ARG A 13 0.13 2.74 -0.49
N PHE A 14 0.12 1.47 -0.89
CA PHE A 14 -0.45 1.03 -2.15
C PHE A 14 -1.89 0.57 -1.89
N ALA A 15 -2.86 1.39 -2.27
CA ALA A 15 -4.28 1.12 -2.04
C ALA A 15 -5.08 0.98 -3.35
N PRO A 16 -4.77 -0.02 -4.20
CA PRO A 16 -5.61 -0.35 -5.35
C PRO A 16 -6.98 -0.87 -4.90
N ASP A 17 -7.99 -0.66 -5.75
CA ASP A 17 -9.30 -1.29 -5.55
C ASP A 17 -9.19 -2.83 -5.65
N VAL A 18 -10.12 -3.55 -5.00
CA VAL A 18 -10.14 -5.02 -5.05
C VAL A 18 -10.25 -5.57 -6.48
N THR A 19 -10.95 -4.85 -7.37
CA THR A 19 -11.07 -5.20 -8.79
C THR A 19 -9.71 -5.14 -9.47
N ASP A 20 -8.92 -4.12 -9.16
CA ASP A 20 -7.58 -3.92 -9.73
C ASP A 20 -6.60 -4.98 -9.23
N LEU A 21 -6.71 -5.36 -7.96
CA LEU A 21 -5.91 -6.45 -7.39
C LEU A 21 -6.23 -7.80 -8.03
N LEU A 22 -7.52 -8.10 -8.25
CA LEU A 22 -7.95 -9.34 -8.90
C LEU A 22 -7.49 -9.40 -10.36
N GLN A 23 -7.55 -8.28 -11.08
CA GLN A 23 -7.02 -8.19 -12.44
C GLN A 23 -5.50 -8.47 -12.45
N GLN A 24 -4.73 -7.81 -11.57
CA GLN A 24 -3.29 -8.04 -11.48
C GLN A 24 -2.94 -9.48 -11.11
N TYR A 25 -3.72 -10.10 -10.23
CA TYR A 25 -3.56 -11.52 -9.90
C TYR A 25 -3.74 -12.41 -11.13
N ALA A 26 -4.80 -12.20 -11.90
CA ALA A 26 -5.06 -12.95 -13.13
C ALA A 26 -3.95 -12.75 -14.17
N GLU A 27 -3.46 -11.53 -14.34
CA GLU A 27 -2.34 -11.21 -15.25
C GLU A 27 -1.02 -11.87 -14.85
N ARG A 28 -0.78 -12.11 -13.56
CA ARG A 28 0.49 -12.65 -13.04
C ARG A 28 0.55 -14.18 -13.05
N GLY A 29 -0.57 -14.87 -13.26
CA GLY A 29 -0.61 -16.34 -13.34
C GLY A 29 -0.04 -17.06 -12.10
N ARG A 30 -0.17 -16.48 -10.91
CA ARG A 30 0.34 -17.04 -9.65
C ARG A 30 -0.47 -18.27 -9.24
N THR A 31 0.21 -19.39 -9.01
CA THR A 31 -0.41 -20.67 -8.62
C THR A 31 -0.43 -20.88 -7.10
N ASP A 32 0.32 -20.08 -6.35
CA ASP A 32 0.44 -20.11 -4.90
C ASP A 32 -0.59 -19.22 -4.18
N LEU A 33 -1.42 -18.50 -4.93
CA LEU A 33 -2.44 -17.58 -4.41
C LEU A 33 -3.77 -17.87 -5.08
N THR A 34 -4.85 -17.67 -4.35
CA THR A 34 -6.22 -17.73 -4.86
C THR A 34 -6.84 -16.34 -4.93
N ALA A 35 -7.90 -16.20 -5.74
CA ALA A 35 -8.72 -14.99 -5.72
C ALA A 35 -9.37 -14.72 -4.35
N ALA A 36 -9.55 -15.74 -3.51
CA ALA A 36 -10.06 -15.57 -2.15
C ALA A 36 -9.01 -14.89 -1.25
N ASP A 37 -7.74 -15.28 -1.37
CA ASP A 37 -6.63 -14.66 -0.63
C ASP A 37 -6.49 -13.18 -0.98
N VAL A 38 -6.63 -12.84 -2.27
CA VAL A 38 -6.59 -11.46 -2.74
C VAL A 38 -7.73 -10.63 -2.13
N ARG A 39 -8.95 -11.17 -2.07
CA ARG A 39 -10.10 -10.49 -1.44
C ARG A 39 -9.92 -10.35 0.07
N ALA A 40 -9.41 -11.39 0.73
CA ALA A 40 -9.13 -11.35 2.16
C ALA A 40 -8.07 -10.27 2.49
N TYR A 41 -7.00 -10.21 1.71
CA TYR A 41 -5.99 -9.15 1.80
C TYR A 41 -6.60 -7.76 1.59
N ALA A 42 -7.41 -7.57 0.54
CA ALA A 42 -8.06 -6.30 0.26
C ALA A 42 -8.97 -5.85 1.41
N ALA A 43 -9.73 -6.77 2.01
CA ALA A 43 -10.57 -6.48 3.17
C ALA A 43 -9.75 -6.08 4.42
N LEU A 44 -8.62 -6.74 4.66
CA LEU A 44 -7.69 -6.35 5.73
C LEU A 44 -7.16 -4.94 5.50
N MET A 45 -6.71 -4.62 4.28
CA MET A 45 -6.21 -3.29 3.95
C MET A 45 -7.26 -2.20 4.09
N ALA A 46 -8.49 -2.45 3.64
CA ALA A 46 -9.60 -1.50 3.81
C ALA A 46 -9.90 -1.22 5.29
N ARG A 47 -9.76 -2.22 6.17
CA ARG A 47 -10.04 -2.08 7.60
C ARG A 47 -8.91 -1.43 8.38
N ASP A 48 -7.65 -1.69 8.01
CA ASP A 48 -6.50 -1.46 8.88
C ASP A 48 -5.44 -0.50 8.34
N ALA A 49 -5.49 -0.18 7.03
CA ALA A 49 -4.50 0.65 6.36
C ALA A 49 -5.05 2.03 5.97
N GLY A 50 -6.12 2.51 6.62
CA GLY A 50 -6.52 3.91 6.49
C GLY A 50 -5.42 4.85 7.01
N PRO A 51 -5.19 6.03 6.40
CA PRO A 51 -4.15 6.95 6.84
C PRO A 51 -4.21 7.28 8.33
N ASP A 52 -5.41 7.50 8.87
CA ASP A 52 -5.58 7.84 10.29
C ASP A 52 -5.34 6.65 11.23
N GLN A 53 -5.74 5.45 10.80
CA GLN A 53 -5.44 4.22 11.54
C GLN A 53 -3.94 3.94 11.58
N LEU A 54 -3.23 4.19 10.47
CA LEU A 54 -1.79 4.04 10.39
C LEU A 54 -1.07 5.06 11.28
N ARG A 55 -1.53 6.32 11.32
CA ARG A 55 -1.02 7.34 12.24
C ARG A 55 -1.27 6.94 13.71
N ALA A 56 -2.46 6.47 14.03
CA ALA A 56 -2.79 5.96 15.36
C ALA A 56 -1.92 4.76 15.78
N LYS A 57 -1.48 3.95 14.82
CA LYS A 57 -0.53 2.83 15.01
C LYS A 57 0.94 3.30 15.12
N GLY A 58 1.21 4.60 15.02
CA GLY A 58 2.54 5.20 15.21
C GLY A 58 3.28 5.57 13.93
N ALA A 59 2.61 5.63 12.77
CA ALA A 59 3.21 6.20 11.57
C ALA A 59 3.36 7.72 11.72
N THR A 60 4.58 8.22 11.56
CA THR A 60 4.91 9.65 11.54
C THR A 60 4.38 10.31 10.28
N SER A 61 4.52 9.63 9.14
CA SER A 61 4.00 10.07 7.85
C SER A 61 3.41 8.90 7.08
N VAL A 62 2.37 9.20 6.31
CA VAL A 62 1.68 8.23 5.46
C VAL A 62 1.49 8.87 4.11
N HIS A 63 1.98 8.23 3.06
CA HIS A 63 1.87 8.72 1.69
C HIS A 63 1.25 7.67 0.78
N ASP A 64 0.26 8.07 0.02
CA ASP A 64 -0.38 7.20 -0.96
C ASP A 64 0.46 7.12 -2.21
N VAL A 65 0.80 5.90 -2.63
CA VAL A 65 1.53 5.70 -3.87
C VAL A 65 0.55 5.69 -5.03
N PRO A 66 0.74 6.57 -6.04
CA PRO A 66 -0.06 6.53 -7.25
C PRO A 66 0.01 5.14 -7.90
N GLY A 67 -1.16 4.57 -8.21
CA GLY A 67 -1.26 3.26 -8.85
C GLY A 67 -1.09 3.33 -10.37
N ARG A 68 -0.82 2.18 -11.00
CA ARG A 68 -0.61 2.00 -12.46
C ARG A 68 -1.66 2.69 -13.34
N ARG A 69 -2.93 2.77 -12.91
CA ARG A 69 -4.03 3.39 -13.66
C ARG A 69 -4.04 4.92 -13.63
N ARG A 70 -3.20 5.55 -12.81
CA ARG A 70 -3.04 7.01 -12.75
C ARG A 70 -2.00 7.52 -13.75
N SER A 71 -1.59 6.69 -14.72
CA SER A 71 -0.60 6.98 -15.77
C SER A 71 0.70 7.62 -15.26
N THR A 72 1.03 7.37 -13.99
CA THR A 72 2.19 7.93 -13.30
C THR A 72 3.35 6.96 -13.48
N THR A 73 4.46 7.45 -13.99
CA THR A 73 5.69 6.67 -14.10
C THR A 73 6.25 6.39 -12.70
N PRO A 74 7.08 5.35 -12.52
CA PRO A 74 7.77 5.10 -11.25
C PRO A 74 8.58 6.31 -10.75
N ALA A 75 9.19 7.08 -11.66
CA ALA A 75 9.95 8.27 -11.30
C ALA A 75 9.05 9.40 -10.76
N GLU A 76 7.90 9.64 -11.39
CA GLU A 76 6.93 10.63 -10.90
C GLU A 76 6.31 10.20 -9.57
N ALA A 77 6.00 8.90 -9.42
CA ALA A 77 5.55 8.36 -8.14
C ALA A 77 6.62 8.57 -7.04
N ALA A 78 7.89 8.30 -7.35
CA ALA A 78 8.99 8.50 -6.42
C ALA A 78 9.19 9.97 -6.02
N ALA A 79 8.96 10.91 -6.94
CA ALA A 79 9.07 12.34 -6.68
C ALA A 79 8.08 12.85 -5.61
N HIS A 80 6.98 12.12 -5.36
CA HIS A 80 6.05 12.44 -4.28
C HIS A 80 6.59 12.12 -2.87
N PHE A 81 7.70 11.38 -2.77
CA PHE A 81 8.31 11.00 -1.50
C PHE A 81 9.68 11.65 -1.38
N SER A 82 9.73 12.81 -0.74
CA SER A 82 10.96 13.41 -0.25
C SER A 82 11.06 13.18 1.24
N PHE A 83 12.17 12.60 1.69
CA PHE A 83 12.46 12.37 3.09
C PHE A 83 13.62 13.31 3.48
N ALA A 84 13.32 14.28 4.35
CA ALA A 84 14.32 15.19 4.93
C ALA A 84 15.01 14.54 6.14
#